data_AF-A0A932FY49-F1
#
_entry.id   AF-A0A932FY49-F1
#
_cell.length_a   1.000
_cell.length_b   1.000
_cell.length_c   1.000
_cell.angle_alpha   90.00
_cell.angle_beta   90.00
_cell.angle_gamma   90.00
#
_symmetry.space_group_name_H-M   'P 1'
#
loop_
_entity.id
_entity.type
_entity.pdbx_description
1 polymer ?
#
loop_
_entity_poly.entity_id
_entity_poly.type
_entity_poly.pdbx_seq_one_letter_code
_entity_poly.pdbx_strand_id
1 'polypeptide(L)' 'MSHTITIRLSPELAAWLEAVAARSGVSQGKIVRDQLEKARSAAGARSFMRLAGAVSGPRGLSTRKGFSTR' A
#
# COMPACT_ATOMS: atom_id res chain seq x y z
N MET A 1 -23.48 3.40 -2.20
CA MET A 1 -23.57 4.45 -1.18
C MET A 1 -22.24 5.20 -1.16
N SER A 2 -22.20 6.45 -1.64
CA SER A 2 -20.99 7.27 -1.59
C SER A 2 -20.97 8.08 -0.30
N HIS A 3 -19.90 7.97 0.49
CA HIS A 3 -19.66 8.82 1.65
C HIS A 3 -18.68 9.94 1.27
N THR A 4 -19.10 11.19 1.44
CA THR A 4 -18.26 12.36 1.18
C THR A 4 -17.57 12.78 2.47
N ILE A 5 -16.25 12.98 2.41
CA ILE A 5 -15.45 13.53 3.50
C ILE A 5 -14.78 14.81 3.01
N THR A 6 -14.65 15.79 3.90
CA THR A 6 -13.87 17.01 3.63
C THR A 6 -12.48 16.84 4.24
N ILE A 7 -11.46 16.91 3.40
CA ILE A 7 -10.05 16.82 3.82
C ILE A 7 -9.36 18.16 3.60
N ARG A 8 -8.57 18.59 4.59
CA ARG A 8 -7.69 19.76 4.43
C ARG A 8 -6.34 19.29 3.88
N LEU A 9 -5.92 19.85 2.77
CA LEU A 9 -4.60 19.60 2.16
C LEU A 9 -3.67 20.77 2.47
N SER A 10 -2.36 20.51 2.46
CA SER A 10 -1.39 21.60 2.40
C SER A 10 -1.53 22.35 1.07
N PRO A 11 -1.20 23.65 1.03
CA PRO A 11 -1.29 24.44 -0.22
C PRO A 11 -0.51 23.82 -1.38
N GLU A 12 0.69 23.29 -1.07
CA GLU A 12 1.55 22.63 -2.04
C GLU A 12 0.90 21.37 -2.63
N LEU A 13 0.28 20.54 -1.78
CA LEU A 13 -0.36 19.30 -2.21
C LEU A 13 -1.63 19.59 -3.04
N ALA A 14 -2.38 20.63 -2.69
CA ALA A 14 -3.54 21.07 -3.45
C ALA A 14 -3.14 21.56 -4.86
N ALA A 15 -2.12 22.42 -4.95
CA ALA A 15 -1.60 22.90 -6.23
C ALA A 15 -1.06 21.78 -7.10
N TRP A 16 -0.34 20.81 -6.49
CA TRP A 16 0.12 19.63 -7.19
C TRP A 16 -1.05 18.78 -7.74
N LEU A 17 -2.09 18.57 -6.93
CA LEU A 17 -3.26 17.77 -7.32
C LEU A 17 -4.04 18.43 -8.49
N GLU A 18 -4.16 19.75 -8.50
CA GLU A 18 -4.69 20.54 -9.63
C GLU A 18 -3.87 20.32 -10.90
N ALA A 19 -2.53 20.47 -10.82
CA ALA A 19 -1.65 20.29 -11.96
C ALA A 19 -1.71 18.86 -12.53
N VAL A 20 -1.81 17.85 -11.67
CA VAL A 20 -1.96 16.44 -12.09
C VAL A 20 -3.32 16.23 -12.76
N ALA A 21 -4.40 16.77 -12.21
CA ALA A 21 -5.73 16.67 -12.80
C ALA A 21 -5.77 17.29 -14.21
N ALA A 22 -5.21 18.50 -14.35
CA ALA A 22 -5.13 19.20 -15.63
C ALA A 22 -4.34 18.42 -16.69
N ARG A 23 -3.18 17.84 -16.31
CA ARG A 23 -2.35 17.06 -17.24
C ARG A 23 -2.96 15.71 -17.61
N SER A 24 -3.64 15.05 -16.67
CA SER A 24 -4.17 13.69 -16.87
C SER A 24 -5.58 13.67 -17.46
N GLY A 25 -6.31 14.79 -17.44
CA GLY A 25 -7.72 14.86 -17.82
C GLY A 25 -8.65 14.15 -16.84
N VAL A 26 -8.16 13.78 -15.65
CA VAL A 26 -8.90 13.07 -14.62
C VAL A 26 -9.26 14.03 -13.48
N SER A 27 -10.47 13.88 -12.92
CA SER A 27 -10.88 14.72 -11.78
C SER A 27 -10.04 14.43 -10.53
N GLN A 28 -9.80 15.47 -9.73
CA GLN A 28 -9.07 15.37 -8.46
C GLN A 28 -9.67 14.30 -7.53
N GLY A 29 -11.00 14.26 -7.42
CA GLY A 29 -11.70 13.26 -6.59
C GLY A 29 -11.45 11.83 -7.05
N LYS A 30 -11.32 11.59 -8.36
CA LYS A 30 -10.95 10.26 -8.89
C LYS A 30 -9.49 9.94 -8.58
N ILE A 31 -8.56 10.90 -8.75
CA ILE A 31 -7.15 10.71 -8.40
C ILE A 31 -7.01 10.31 -6.92
N VAL A 32 -7.66 11.05 -6.01
CA VAL A 32 -7.61 10.76 -4.57
C VAL A 32 -8.22 9.39 -4.27
N ARG A 33 -9.37 9.05 -4.84
CA ARG A 33 -10.02 7.75 -4.63
C ARG A 33 -9.14 6.60 -5.10
N ASP A 34 -8.60 6.68 -6.32
CA ASP A 34 -7.76 5.64 -6.90
C ASP A 34 -6.49 5.44 -6.05
N GLN A 35 -5.91 6.51 -5.49
CA GLN A 35 -4.76 6.39 -4.58
C GLN A 35 -5.13 5.77 -3.23
N LEU A 36 -6.30 6.11 -2.67
CA LEU A 36 -6.79 5.47 -1.44
C LEU A 36 -7.07 3.98 -1.65
N GLU A 37 -7.63 3.59 -2.79
CA GLU A 37 -7.84 2.18 -3.15
C GLU A 37 -6.53 1.42 -3.35
N LYS A 38 -5.54 2.04 -4.00
CA LYS A 38 -4.18 1.50 -4.11
C LYS A 38 -3.53 1.32 -2.74
N ALA A 39 -3.61 2.32 -1.87
CA ALA A 39 -3.06 2.27 -0.52
C ALA A 39 -3.76 1.19 0.33
N ARG A 40 -5.09 1.07 0.23
CA ARG A 40 -5.86 0.00 0.90
C ARG A 40 -5.41 -1.38 0.43
N SER A 41 -5.25 -1.56 -0.88
CA SER A 41 -4.80 -2.82 -1.48
C SER A 41 -3.37 -3.15 -1.08
N ALA A 42 -2.49 -2.15 -1.01
CA ALA A 42 -1.10 -2.31 -0.58
C ALA A 42 -0.96 -2.61 0.92
N ALA A 43 -1.79 -1.99 1.76
CA ALA A 43 -1.79 -2.21 3.21
C ALA A 43 -2.21 -3.64 3.61
N GLY A 44 -3.01 -4.31 2.77
CA GLY A 44 -3.46 -5.68 3.00
C GLY A 44 -2.39 -6.77 2.79
N ALA A 45 -1.23 -6.45 2.20
CA ALA A 45 -0.31 -7.46 1.70
C ALA A 45 1.12 -7.30 2.23
N ARG A 46 1.33 -7.64 3.50
CA ARG A 46 2.44 -8.58 3.76
C ARG A 46 1.92 -9.97 3.45
N SER A 47 1.68 -10.29 2.18
CA SER A 47 1.18 -11.59 1.74
C SER A 47 2.04 -12.76 2.26
N PHE A 48 3.33 -12.49 2.51
CA PHE A 48 4.26 -13.39 3.19
C PHE A 48 3.98 -13.61 4.69
N MET A 49 3.31 -12.70 5.39
CA MET A 49 2.92 -12.86 6.80
C MET A 49 1.82 -13.92 6.98
N ARG A 50 1.05 -14.25 5.93
CA ARG A 50 0.16 -15.42 5.95
C ARG A 50 0.95 -16.73 6.10
N LEU A 51 2.23 -16.75 5.69
CA LEU A 51 3.13 -17.89 5.84
C LEU A 51 3.88 -17.86 7.18
N ALA A 52 3.77 -16.78 7.96
CA ALA A 52 4.38 -16.71 9.28
C ALA A 52 3.69 -17.70 10.22
N GLY A 53 4.44 -18.66 10.76
CA GLY A 53 3.92 -19.73 11.60
C GLY A 53 3.25 -20.89 10.85
N ALA A 54 3.15 -20.84 9.51
CA ALA A 54 2.63 -21.96 8.71
C ALA A 54 3.56 -23.17 8.70
N VAL A 55 4.85 -22.97 8.96
CA VAL A 55 5.84 -24.04 9.09
C VAL A 55 6.15 -24.23 10.58
N SER A 56 5.65 -25.32 11.14
CA SER A 56 6.06 -25.82 12.46
C SER A 56 7.06 -26.95 12.26
N GLY A 57 8.28 -26.82 12.80
CA GLY A 57 9.32 -27.82 12.62
C GLY A 57 10.59 -27.51 13.43
N PRO A 58 11.56 -28.44 13.43
CA PRO A 58 12.80 -28.31 14.20
C PRO A 58 13.58 -27.03 13.87
N ARG A 59 14.23 -26.42 14.90
CA ARG A 59 15.15 -25.31 14.71
C ARG A 59 16.35 -25.80 13.88
N GLY A 60 16.37 -25.48 12.59
CA GLY A 60 17.46 -25.89 11.69
C GLY A 60 17.06 -26.37 10.29
N LEU A 61 15.80 -26.24 9.88
CA LEU A 61 15.36 -26.65 8.53
C LEU A 61 15.96 -25.82 7.38
N SER A 62 16.63 -24.70 7.68
CA SER A 62 17.29 -23.89 6.67
C SER A 62 18.61 -24.54 6.23
N THR A 63 18.67 -24.96 4.96
CA THR A 63 19.88 -25.48 4.30
C THR A 63 20.66 -24.41 3.55
N ARG A 64 20.18 -23.15 3.53
CA ARG A 64 20.88 -22.03 2.90
C ARG A 64 22.15 -21.70 3.69
N LYS A 65 23.31 -21.74 3.02
CA LYS A 65 24.62 -21.35 3.58
C LYS A 65 24.50 -19.96 4.24
N GLY A 66 24.80 -19.88 5.55
CA GLY A 66 24.66 -18.66 6.38
C GLY A 66 23.41 -18.58 7.26
N PHE A 67 22.41 -19.45 7.06
CA PHE A 67 21.22 -19.58 7.92
C PHE A 67 21.06 -21.00 8.50
N SER A 68 21.88 -21.95 8.02
CA SER A 68 22.01 -23.26 8.64
C SER A 68 22.72 -23.10 9.98
N THR A 69 22.13 -23.66 11.04
CA THR A 69 22.71 -23.68 12.40
C THR A 69 23.61 -24.89 12.63
N ARG A 70 24.00 -25.59 11.57
CA ARG A 70 25.03 -26.64 11.59
C ARG A 70 26.39 -26.08 11.23
#